data_AF-A0A1H8HSJ0-F1
#
_entry.id   AF-A0A1H8HSJ0-F1
#
_cell.length_a   1.000
_cell.length_b   1.000
_cell.length_c   1.000
_cell.angle_alpha   90.00
_cell.angle_beta   90.00
_cell.angle_gamma   90.00
#
_symmetry.space_group_name_H-M   'P 1'
#
loop_
_entity.id
_entity.type
_entity.pdbx_description
1 polymer ?
#
loop_
_entity_poly.entity_id
_entity_poly.type
_entity_poly.pdbx_seq_one_letter_code
_entity_poly.pdbx_strand_id
1 'polypeptide(L)'
;MKKLLVVAAVCGAFASAFVCSDAQAWGNDGHRAVGAIADQLIMGSNAEKRVRDLLLPGESLEKIATWADCIKGTYCGPQTAEMEAYVAANPRHSEYHYTNVPFQLSEYHDHAVGTADDDIVQTLKQCIVTLQGKGDSVSNPRNFTPRQALLILTHLTGDIAQPLHVGEAYVGKDGGFVVPAGQAQLDAGAAFATQGGNNLLLDDVKLGESSGRLIPPPEAENVDPPGPPRAPRTTRPLHSYWDGSVVNYAFRRIDARTPEQFAKLVIAANPAVAVDSGDPVGWPYQWAEQALAVSKLAYDGVVPGAMSTQTSKTTGAVYYTWPVSVPDDYPVPTSAAARTQLTRGGYHLAAVLKAIWP
;
A
#
# COMPACT_ATOMS: atom_id res chain seq x y z
N MET A 1 -24.63 -59.80 31.07
CA MET A 1 -23.37 -59.02 31.06
C MET A 1 -22.85 -58.89 29.63
N LYS A 2 -23.18 -57.81 28.91
CA LYS A 2 -22.49 -57.42 27.67
C LYS A 2 -22.35 -55.90 27.67
N LYS A 3 -21.13 -55.46 27.37
CA LYS A 3 -20.51 -54.18 27.73
C LYS A 3 -21.02 -53.04 26.85
N LEU A 4 -21.17 -51.85 27.45
CA LEU A 4 -21.27 -50.58 26.74
C LEU A 4 -19.99 -50.34 25.91
N LEU A 5 -20.16 -49.91 24.67
CA LEU A 5 -19.12 -49.23 23.89
C LEU A 5 -19.66 -47.85 23.53
N VAL A 6 -19.22 -46.85 24.29
CA VAL A 6 -19.34 -45.44 23.93
C VAL A 6 -18.26 -45.16 22.90
N VAL A 7 -18.66 -44.96 21.65
CA VAL A 7 -17.76 -44.44 20.61
C VAL A 7 -17.76 -42.92 20.77
N ALA A 8 -16.71 -42.39 21.39
CA ALA A 8 -16.43 -40.97 21.38
C ALA A 8 -15.93 -40.59 19.98
N ALA A 9 -16.79 -39.96 19.18
CA ALA A 9 -16.38 -39.32 17.94
C ALA A 9 -15.57 -38.06 18.29
N VAL A 10 -14.24 -38.16 18.20
CA VAL A 10 -13.35 -36.99 18.25
C VAL A 10 -13.46 -36.30 16.90
N CYS A 11 -14.37 -35.35 16.77
CA CYS A 11 -14.35 -34.37 15.70
C CYS A 11 -13.15 -33.44 15.91
N GLY A 12 -12.02 -33.78 15.28
CA GLY A 12 -10.88 -32.88 15.18
C GLY A 12 -11.24 -31.68 14.31
N ALA A 13 -11.59 -30.56 14.94
CA ALA A 13 -11.72 -29.28 14.27
C ALA A 13 -10.33 -28.76 13.90
N PHE A 14 -9.90 -28.97 12.65
CA PHE A 14 -8.77 -28.23 12.08
C PHE A 14 -9.21 -26.78 11.83
N ALA A 15 -9.09 -25.94 12.85
CA ALA A 15 -9.20 -24.49 12.72
C ALA A 15 -7.91 -23.95 12.07
N SER A 16 -7.79 -24.08 10.74
CA SER A 16 -6.82 -23.29 9.98
C SER A 16 -7.39 -21.88 9.81
N ALA A 17 -7.03 -20.99 10.73
CA ALA A 17 -7.27 -19.56 10.63
C ALA A 17 -6.45 -18.99 9.47
N PHE A 18 -7.04 -18.97 8.27
CA PHE A 18 -6.59 -18.06 7.23
C PHE A 18 -7.15 -16.69 7.57
N VAL A 19 -6.30 -15.87 8.19
CA VAL A 19 -6.49 -14.43 8.31
C VAL A 19 -6.55 -13.87 6.89
N CYS A 20 -7.60 -13.11 6.57
CA CYS A 20 -7.61 -12.27 5.37
C CYS A 20 -6.31 -11.47 5.38
N SER A 21 -5.56 -11.54 4.29
CA SER A 21 -4.44 -10.62 4.11
C SER A 21 -5.11 -9.32 3.68
N ASP A 22 -5.40 -8.45 4.64
CA ASP A 22 -5.73 -7.07 4.29
C ASP A 22 -4.51 -6.54 3.53
N ALA A 23 -4.75 -6.06 2.32
CA ALA A 23 -3.78 -5.32 1.53
C ALA A 23 -3.22 -4.17 2.38
N GLN A 24 -1.92 -4.14 2.57
CA GLN A 24 -1.22 -3.20 3.46
C GLN A 24 -0.35 -2.33 2.59
N ALA A 25 -0.92 -1.28 2.01
CA ALA A 25 -0.23 -0.20 1.32
C ALA A 25 1.24 -0.41 0.95
N TRP A 26 2.20 0.42 1.32
CA TRP A 26 3.50 -0.24 1.51
C TRP A 26 3.36 -1.05 2.80
N GLY A 27 3.86 -2.29 2.88
CA GLY A 27 3.87 -2.98 4.17
C GLY A 27 4.64 -2.14 5.21
N ASN A 28 4.47 -2.41 6.51
CA ASN A 28 5.03 -1.61 7.62
C ASN A 28 6.40 -0.96 7.36
N ASP A 29 7.38 -1.72 6.86
CA ASP A 29 8.73 -1.21 6.59
C ASP A 29 8.79 -0.15 5.48
N GLY A 30 7.97 -0.24 4.44
CA GLY A 30 7.95 0.73 3.36
C GLY A 30 7.31 2.06 3.80
N HIS A 31 6.22 2.03 4.58
CA HIS A 31 5.68 3.25 5.21
C HIS A 31 6.69 3.92 6.13
N ARG A 32 7.30 3.13 7.01
CA ARG A 32 8.34 3.62 7.91
C ARG A 32 9.51 4.20 7.11
N ALA A 33 9.90 3.61 5.97
CA ALA A 33 10.99 4.15 5.15
C ALA A 33 10.64 5.52 4.58
N VAL A 34 9.43 5.70 4.04
CA VAL A 34 8.93 6.98 3.55
C VAL A 34 8.94 8.03 4.67
N GLY A 35 8.41 7.70 5.84
CA GLY A 35 8.43 8.58 7.01
C GLY A 35 9.85 8.91 7.51
N ALA A 36 10.74 7.93 7.56
CA ALA A 36 12.13 8.10 8.01
C ALA A 36 12.97 8.96 7.05
N ILE A 37 12.70 8.87 5.74
CA ILE A 37 13.29 9.78 4.75
C ILE A 37 12.80 11.20 5.02
N ALA A 38 11.50 11.39 5.21
CA ALA A 38 10.93 12.71 5.44
C ALA A 38 11.43 13.34 6.74
N ASP A 39 11.50 12.58 7.85
CA ASP A 39 12.06 13.01 9.14
C ASP A 39 13.46 13.61 8.95
N GLN A 40 14.33 12.93 8.19
CA GLN A 40 15.69 13.42 7.94
C GLN A 40 15.73 14.64 7.01
N LEU A 41 14.89 14.67 5.98
CA LEU A 41 14.89 15.75 5.00
C LEU A 41 14.33 17.07 5.55
N ILE A 42 13.46 17.04 6.58
CA ILE A 42 12.91 18.26 7.18
C ILE A 42 13.76 18.84 8.32
N MET A 43 14.78 18.13 8.82
CA MET A 43 15.61 18.59 9.94
C MET A 43 16.09 20.04 9.76
N GLY A 44 15.94 20.85 10.81
CA GLY A 44 16.34 22.26 10.83
C GLY A 44 15.38 23.23 10.13
N SER A 45 14.31 22.73 9.50
CA SER A 45 13.31 23.57 8.82
C SER A 45 12.18 24.03 9.76
N ASN A 46 11.33 24.96 9.31
CA ASN A 46 10.11 25.30 10.03
C ASN A 46 9.10 24.15 10.04
N ALA A 47 9.08 23.33 8.98
CA ALA A 47 8.26 22.14 8.91
C ALA A 47 8.59 21.14 10.03
N GLU A 48 9.87 20.94 10.37
CA GLU A 48 10.25 20.08 11.50
C GLU A 48 9.62 20.56 12.81
N LYS A 49 9.60 21.88 13.07
CA LYS A 49 9.00 22.45 14.28
C LYS A 49 7.49 22.20 14.30
N ARG A 50 6.80 22.45 13.18
CA ARG A 50 5.35 22.26 13.05
C ARG A 50 4.93 20.81 13.14
N VAL A 51 5.69 19.90 12.55
CA VAL A 51 5.50 18.45 12.71
C VAL A 51 5.62 18.08 14.18
N ARG A 52 6.69 18.53 14.87
CA ARG A 52 6.88 18.24 16.30
C ARG A 52 5.76 18.77 17.20
N ASP A 53 5.18 19.92 16.88
CA ASP A 53 4.04 20.48 17.61
C ASP A 53 2.78 19.58 17.53
N LEU A 54 2.65 18.76 16.49
CA LEU A 54 1.50 17.88 16.22
C LEU A 54 1.71 16.43 16.68
N LEU A 55 2.96 16.03 16.93
CA LEU A 55 3.34 14.69 17.35
C LEU A 55 3.19 14.52 18.88
N LEU A 56 2.79 13.31 19.30
CA LEU A 56 2.81 12.93 20.71
C LEU A 56 4.23 12.55 21.16
N PRO A 57 4.53 12.57 22.47
CA PRO A 57 5.83 12.14 22.98
C PRO A 57 6.24 10.76 22.47
N GLY A 58 7.42 10.69 21.83
CA GLY A 58 7.98 9.45 21.30
C GLY A 58 7.55 9.10 19.88
N GLU A 59 6.67 9.87 19.25
CA GLU A 59 6.34 9.76 17.83
C GLU A 59 7.39 10.44 16.93
N SER A 60 7.43 10.01 15.68
CA SER A 60 8.18 10.57 14.56
C SER A 60 7.39 10.28 13.27
N LEU A 61 7.68 10.93 12.13
CA LEU A 61 6.99 10.63 10.87
C LEU A 61 7.12 9.15 10.52
N GLU A 62 8.30 8.56 10.73
CA GLU A 62 8.49 7.11 10.60
C GLU A 62 7.47 6.29 11.39
N LYS A 63 7.30 6.58 12.69
CA LYS A 63 6.45 5.77 13.57
C LYS A 63 4.96 5.94 13.28
N ILE A 64 4.54 7.15 12.92
CA ILE A 64 3.13 7.41 12.59
C ILE A 64 2.77 6.97 11.18
N ALA A 65 3.75 6.66 10.33
CA ALA A 65 3.51 6.28 8.94
C ALA A 65 2.66 5.02 8.79
N THR A 66 2.51 4.17 9.80
CA THR A 66 1.64 2.98 9.77
C THR A 66 0.27 3.22 10.41
N TRP A 67 0.01 4.40 10.97
CA TRP A 67 -1.18 4.67 11.78
C TRP A 67 -2.48 4.45 11.01
N ALA A 68 -2.58 4.93 9.77
CA ALA A 68 -3.82 4.84 8.97
C ALA A 68 -4.18 3.40 8.58
N ASP A 69 -3.17 2.54 8.46
CA ASP A 69 -3.40 1.11 8.34
C ASP A 69 -3.83 0.54 9.69
N CYS A 70 -3.07 0.81 10.75
CA CYS A 70 -3.33 0.25 12.09
C CYS A 70 -4.75 0.48 12.61
N ILE A 71 -5.45 1.53 12.17
CA ILE A 71 -6.85 1.78 12.56
C ILE A 71 -7.89 0.88 11.87
N LYS A 72 -7.53 0.14 10.81
CA LYS A 72 -8.42 -0.80 10.10
C LYS A 72 -8.75 -2.05 10.91
N GLY A 73 -7.98 -2.35 11.95
CA GLY A 73 -8.20 -3.53 12.80
C GLY A 73 -7.18 -3.65 13.91
N THR A 74 -7.24 -4.70 14.72
CA THR A 74 -6.40 -4.81 15.94
C THR A 74 -5.02 -5.45 15.72
N TYR A 75 -4.55 -5.57 14.49
CA TYR A 75 -3.31 -6.27 14.15
C TYR A 75 -2.03 -5.51 14.57
N CYS A 76 -2.12 -4.18 14.73
CA CYS A 76 -1.05 -3.38 15.35
C CYS A 76 -1.12 -3.35 16.88
N GLY A 77 -2.14 -3.96 17.48
CA GLY A 77 -2.43 -3.90 18.91
C GLY A 77 -3.83 -3.36 19.21
N PRO A 78 -4.16 -3.16 20.50
CA PRO A 78 -5.41 -2.54 20.91
C PRO A 78 -5.57 -1.14 20.32
N GLN A 79 -6.79 -0.81 19.87
CA GLN A 79 -7.11 0.52 19.36
C GLN A 79 -7.08 1.54 20.51
N THR A 80 -6.55 2.74 20.23
CA THR A 80 -6.61 3.86 21.17
C THR A 80 -7.93 4.62 21.03
N ALA A 81 -8.29 5.42 22.03
CA ALA A 81 -9.49 6.27 21.95
C ALA A 81 -9.45 7.25 20.76
N GLU A 82 -8.27 7.72 20.35
CA GLU A 82 -8.10 8.56 19.15
C GLU A 82 -8.46 7.78 17.88
N MET A 83 -8.00 6.53 17.79
CA MET A 83 -8.27 5.66 16.64
C MET A 83 -9.75 5.29 16.56
N GLU A 84 -10.37 4.90 17.67
CA GLU A 84 -11.80 4.58 17.73
C GLU A 84 -12.67 5.78 17.34
N ALA A 85 -12.35 6.97 17.86
CA ALA A 85 -13.05 8.19 17.52
C ALA A 85 -12.88 8.57 16.04
N TYR A 86 -11.68 8.40 15.49
CA TYR A 86 -11.42 8.64 14.07
C TYR A 86 -12.24 7.69 13.19
N VAL A 87 -12.21 6.38 13.47
CA VAL A 87 -12.95 5.36 12.70
C VAL A 87 -14.45 5.61 12.77
N ALA A 88 -14.98 5.94 13.95
CA ALA A 88 -16.40 6.28 14.12
C ALA A 88 -16.81 7.50 13.29
N ALA A 89 -15.94 8.52 13.19
CA ALA A 89 -16.18 9.71 12.38
C ALA A 89 -15.93 9.49 10.87
N ASN A 90 -15.12 8.48 10.52
CA ASN A 90 -14.66 8.21 9.16
C ASN A 90 -14.89 6.75 8.76
N PRO A 91 -16.14 6.28 8.65
CA PRO A 91 -16.43 4.87 8.40
C PRO A 91 -15.92 4.34 7.04
N ARG A 92 -15.62 5.24 6.09
CA ARG A 92 -15.04 4.89 4.78
C ARG A 92 -13.50 4.95 4.75
N HIS A 93 -12.84 5.07 5.90
CA HIS A 93 -11.39 5.31 5.95
C HIS A 93 -10.54 4.28 5.20
N SER A 94 -11.00 3.04 5.06
CA SER A 94 -10.32 2.02 4.25
C SER A 94 -10.22 2.38 2.76
N GLU A 95 -11.15 3.16 2.22
CA GLU A 95 -11.18 3.57 0.81
C GLU A 95 -10.19 4.70 0.50
N TYR A 96 -9.70 5.41 1.52
CA TYR A 96 -8.85 6.60 1.34
C TYR A 96 -7.44 6.27 0.84
N HIS A 97 -7.09 4.98 0.80
CA HIS A 97 -5.73 4.47 0.59
C HIS A 97 -5.37 4.28 -0.88
N TYR A 98 -6.33 4.33 -1.79
CA TYR A 98 -6.08 4.03 -3.19
C TYR A 98 -7.02 4.79 -4.12
N THR A 99 -6.71 4.71 -5.40
CA THR A 99 -7.62 4.95 -6.53
C THR A 99 -7.38 3.82 -7.54
N ASN A 100 -8.38 3.50 -8.36
CA ASN A 100 -8.35 2.33 -9.24
C ASN A 100 -8.29 2.75 -10.72
N VAL A 101 -7.46 3.73 -11.06
CA VAL A 101 -7.35 4.22 -12.44
C VAL A 101 -6.77 3.12 -13.33
N PRO A 102 -7.36 2.81 -14.51
CA PRO A 102 -6.80 1.80 -15.41
C PRO A 102 -5.32 2.07 -15.71
N PHE A 103 -4.43 1.12 -15.38
CA PHE A 103 -2.97 1.32 -15.39
C PHE A 103 -2.40 1.70 -16.76
N GLN A 104 -3.12 1.42 -17.86
CA GLN A 104 -2.72 1.79 -19.21
C GLN A 104 -2.79 3.31 -19.45
N LEU A 105 -3.62 4.03 -18.69
CA LEU A 105 -3.75 5.48 -18.77
C LEU A 105 -2.49 6.18 -18.24
N SER A 106 -2.27 7.43 -18.65
CA SER A 106 -1.17 8.26 -18.16
C SER A 106 -1.61 9.26 -17.09
N GLU A 107 -2.90 9.55 -17.01
CA GLU A 107 -3.44 10.66 -16.23
C GLU A 107 -4.56 10.18 -15.31
N TYR A 108 -4.58 10.77 -14.12
CA TYR A 108 -5.70 10.68 -13.20
C TYR A 108 -6.68 11.82 -13.53
N HIS A 109 -7.98 11.52 -13.54
CA HIS A 109 -9.02 12.53 -13.73
C HIS A 109 -10.16 12.28 -12.74
N ASP A 110 -10.62 13.36 -12.09
CA ASP A 110 -11.78 13.30 -11.20
C ASP A 110 -13.00 12.73 -11.92
N HIS A 111 -13.72 11.84 -11.24
CA HIS A 111 -14.92 11.15 -11.74
C HIS A 111 -14.70 10.25 -12.96
N ALA A 112 -13.46 9.97 -13.34
CA ALA A 112 -13.15 8.93 -14.32
C ALA A 112 -13.31 7.53 -13.70
N VAL A 113 -13.32 6.51 -14.56
CA VAL A 113 -13.39 5.11 -14.13
C VAL A 113 -12.29 4.82 -13.11
N GLY A 114 -12.69 4.24 -11.97
CA GLY A 114 -11.79 3.86 -10.89
C GLY A 114 -11.49 4.95 -9.88
N THR A 115 -11.89 6.19 -10.12
CA THR A 115 -11.73 7.31 -9.17
C THR A 115 -12.96 7.49 -8.28
N ALA A 116 -12.77 8.12 -7.12
CA ALA A 116 -13.85 8.43 -6.19
C ALA A 116 -13.61 9.75 -5.45
N ASP A 117 -14.69 10.38 -4.99
CA ASP A 117 -14.63 11.67 -4.26
C ASP A 117 -13.89 11.58 -2.92
N ASP A 118 -13.61 10.36 -2.45
CA ASP A 118 -12.85 10.06 -1.26
C ASP A 118 -11.63 9.17 -1.51
N ASP A 119 -11.17 9.06 -2.75
CA ASP A 119 -9.96 8.33 -3.07
C ASP A 119 -8.69 9.01 -2.53
N ILE A 120 -7.55 8.36 -2.72
CA ILE A 120 -6.27 8.82 -2.20
C ILE A 120 -5.89 10.24 -2.65
N VAL A 121 -6.21 10.63 -3.90
CA VAL A 121 -5.88 11.96 -4.42
C VAL A 121 -6.71 13.01 -3.67
N GLN A 122 -8.02 12.76 -3.54
CA GLN A 122 -8.91 13.70 -2.82
C GLN A 122 -8.59 13.77 -1.33
N THR A 123 -8.24 12.65 -0.70
CA THR A 123 -7.90 12.62 0.73
C THR A 123 -6.57 13.33 1.01
N LEU A 124 -5.56 13.16 0.15
CA LEU A 124 -4.30 13.91 0.26
C LEU A 124 -4.52 15.42 0.14
N LYS A 125 -5.33 15.87 -0.85
CA LYS A 125 -5.70 17.28 -1.02
C LYS A 125 -6.31 17.86 0.26
N GLN A 126 -7.24 17.12 0.86
CA GLN A 126 -7.88 17.48 2.12
C GLN A 126 -6.87 17.57 3.28
N CYS A 127 -5.92 16.65 3.37
CA CYS A 127 -4.90 16.71 4.43
C CYS A 127 -4.02 17.95 4.27
N ILE A 128 -3.60 18.25 3.04
CA ILE A 128 -2.75 19.42 2.73
C ILE A 128 -3.47 20.72 3.08
N VAL A 129 -4.71 20.92 2.63
CA VAL A 129 -5.48 22.15 2.92
C VAL A 129 -5.78 22.31 4.42
N THR A 130 -6.01 21.20 5.13
CA THR A 130 -6.20 21.19 6.59
C THR A 130 -4.92 21.63 7.31
N LEU A 131 -3.76 21.10 6.92
CA LEU A 131 -2.47 21.47 7.52
C LEU A 131 -2.02 22.90 7.19
N GLN A 132 -2.47 23.44 6.05
CA GLN A 132 -2.32 24.87 5.72
C GLN A 132 -3.21 25.78 6.59
N GLY A 133 -4.11 25.23 7.40
CA GLY A 133 -5.07 26.00 8.19
C GLY A 133 -6.16 26.66 7.34
N LYS A 134 -6.39 26.15 6.13
CA LYS A 134 -7.37 26.68 5.15
C LYS A 134 -8.59 25.77 4.98
N GLY A 135 -8.68 24.68 5.74
CA GLY A 135 -9.79 23.75 5.67
C GLY A 135 -11.12 24.39 6.08
N ASP A 136 -12.16 24.11 5.32
CA ASP A 136 -13.56 24.47 5.60
C ASP A 136 -14.48 23.26 5.38
N SER A 137 -15.80 23.44 5.45
CA SER A 137 -16.75 22.33 5.27
C SER A 137 -16.72 21.70 3.87
N VAL A 138 -16.14 22.36 2.88
CA VAL A 138 -16.05 21.87 1.49
C VAL A 138 -14.73 21.16 1.25
N SER A 139 -13.63 21.76 1.73
CA SER A 139 -12.25 21.29 1.50
C SER A 139 -11.75 20.34 2.60
N ASN A 140 -12.39 20.33 3.77
CA ASN A 140 -12.19 19.39 4.86
C ASN A 140 -13.52 18.74 5.30
N PRO A 141 -14.24 18.05 4.40
CA PRO A 141 -15.57 17.51 4.68
C PRO A 141 -15.58 16.42 5.77
N ARG A 142 -14.43 15.80 6.03
CA ARG A 142 -14.24 14.80 7.10
C ARG A 142 -13.81 15.40 8.44
N ASN A 143 -13.68 16.73 8.50
CA ASN A 143 -13.31 17.48 9.70
C ASN A 143 -12.03 16.93 10.37
N PHE A 144 -11.01 16.61 9.57
CA PHE A 144 -9.71 16.21 10.10
C PHE A 144 -9.14 17.33 10.96
N THR A 145 -8.65 16.97 12.15
CA THR A 145 -7.79 17.86 12.92
C THR A 145 -6.43 17.98 12.23
N PRO A 146 -5.62 19.03 12.52
CA PRO A 146 -4.26 19.12 11.98
C PRO A 146 -3.41 17.88 12.29
N ARG A 147 -3.57 17.28 13.48
CA ARG A 147 -2.87 16.03 13.83
C ARG A 147 -3.34 14.85 12.96
N GLN A 148 -4.64 14.64 12.83
CA GLN A 148 -5.18 13.57 11.96
C GLN A 148 -4.73 13.77 10.52
N ALA A 149 -4.76 15.01 10.01
CA ALA A 149 -4.26 15.33 8.69
C ALA A 149 -2.77 15.00 8.53
N LEU A 150 -1.93 15.22 9.55
CA LEU A 150 -0.52 14.80 9.53
C LEU A 150 -0.36 13.27 9.51
N LEU A 151 -1.12 12.54 10.35
CA LEU A 151 -1.11 11.07 10.39
C LEU A 151 -1.48 10.48 9.02
N ILE A 152 -2.58 10.97 8.43
CA ILE A 152 -3.08 10.51 7.14
C ILE A 152 -2.15 10.94 5.99
N LEU A 153 -1.70 12.21 5.94
CA LEU A 153 -0.76 12.68 4.91
C LEU A 153 0.51 11.83 4.88
N THR A 154 1.06 11.53 6.06
CA THR A 154 2.31 10.76 6.20
C THR A 154 2.15 9.35 5.61
N HIS A 155 1.05 8.68 5.92
CA HIS A 155 0.75 7.35 5.40
C HIS A 155 0.48 7.40 3.88
N LEU A 156 -0.47 8.23 3.45
CA LEU A 156 -0.95 8.28 2.07
C LEU A 156 0.10 8.77 1.07
N THR A 157 1.10 9.55 1.50
CA THR A 157 2.22 9.89 0.62
C THR A 157 3.08 8.66 0.30
N GLY A 158 3.09 7.66 1.19
CA GLY A 158 3.60 6.33 0.92
C GLY A 158 2.69 5.57 -0.05
N ASP A 159 1.40 5.43 0.27
CA ASP A 159 0.42 4.70 -0.54
C ASP A 159 0.41 5.17 -1.99
N ILE A 160 0.35 6.48 -2.25
CA ILE A 160 0.28 7.00 -3.62
C ILE A 160 1.55 6.73 -4.41
N ALA A 161 2.69 6.48 -3.75
CA ALA A 161 3.92 6.04 -4.40
C ALA A 161 3.91 4.54 -4.70
N GLN A 162 3.01 3.74 -4.10
CA GLN A 162 2.81 2.33 -4.42
C GLN A 162 2.05 2.23 -5.77
N PRO A 163 2.64 1.67 -6.84
CA PRO A 163 2.03 1.70 -8.17
C PRO A 163 0.62 1.06 -8.27
N LEU A 164 0.35 0.01 -7.52
CA LEU A 164 -0.92 -0.73 -7.48
C LEU A 164 -1.97 -0.07 -6.58
N HIS A 165 -1.63 1.00 -5.85
CA HIS A 165 -2.58 1.86 -5.13
C HIS A 165 -3.20 2.92 -6.04
N VAL A 166 -2.70 3.05 -7.27
CA VAL A 166 -3.19 4.04 -8.23
C VAL A 166 -3.58 3.38 -9.54
N GLY A 167 -2.69 2.54 -10.08
CA GLY A 167 -2.91 1.81 -11.31
C GLY A 167 -3.59 0.47 -11.04
N GLU A 168 -4.82 0.34 -11.53
CA GLU A 168 -5.62 -0.87 -11.46
C GLU A 168 -5.56 -1.64 -12.78
N ALA A 169 -5.38 -2.95 -12.68
CA ALA A 169 -5.61 -3.85 -13.79
C ALA A 169 -7.08 -4.28 -13.83
N TYR A 170 -7.74 -4.01 -14.95
CA TYR A 170 -9.05 -4.56 -15.26
C TYR A 170 -8.89 -5.76 -16.20
N VAL A 171 -9.51 -6.89 -15.87
CA VAL A 171 -9.49 -8.09 -16.74
C VAL A 171 -10.77 -8.13 -17.57
N GLY A 172 -10.63 -8.19 -18.88
CA GLY A 172 -11.74 -8.37 -19.81
C GLY A 172 -12.31 -9.79 -19.73
N LYS A 173 -13.54 -9.97 -20.22
CA LYS A 173 -14.18 -11.30 -20.30
C LYS A 173 -13.39 -12.32 -21.13
N ASP A 174 -12.53 -11.85 -22.03
CA ASP A 174 -11.61 -12.63 -22.86
C ASP A 174 -10.27 -12.98 -22.16
N GLY A 175 -10.05 -12.49 -20.93
CA GLY A 175 -8.92 -12.83 -20.08
C GLY A 175 -7.71 -11.89 -20.20
N GLY A 176 -7.74 -10.89 -21.09
CA GLY A 176 -6.68 -9.89 -21.21
C GLY A 176 -6.89 -8.68 -20.30
N PHE A 177 -5.85 -7.89 -20.09
CA PHE A 177 -6.02 -6.57 -19.46
C PHE A 177 -6.67 -5.59 -20.45
N VAL A 178 -7.65 -4.84 -19.96
CA VAL A 178 -8.44 -3.88 -20.77
C VAL A 178 -8.55 -2.53 -20.08
N VAL A 179 -8.86 -1.48 -20.86
CA VAL A 179 -9.30 -0.19 -20.32
C VAL A 179 -10.82 -0.14 -20.45
N PRO A 180 -11.57 -0.12 -19.33
CA PRO A 180 -13.02 0.01 -19.41
C PRO A 180 -13.40 1.37 -20.02
N ALA A 181 -14.35 1.37 -20.95
CA ALA A 181 -14.82 2.60 -21.60
C ALA A 181 -15.68 3.50 -20.68
N GLY A 182 -16.09 2.98 -19.52
CA GLY A 182 -16.94 3.66 -18.56
C GLY A 182 -17.47 2.70 -17.50
N GLN A 183 -18.09 3.26 -16.44
CA GLN A 183 -18.68 2.49 -15.34
C GLN A 183 -19.70 1.44 -15.83
N ALA A 184 -20.49 1.79 -16.86
CA ALA A 184 -21.47 0.88 -17.45
C ALA A 184 -20.88 -0.45 -17.97
N GLN A 185 -19.62 -0.48 -18.40
CA GLN A 185 -18.96 -1.74 -18.80
C GLN A 185 -18.61 -2.62 -17.60
N LEU A 186 -18.25 -2.01 -16.48
CA LEU A 186 -18.01 -2.73 -15.22
C LEU A 186 -19.32 -3.30 -14.69
N ASP A 187 -20.38 -2.49 -14.68
CA ASP A 187 -21.71 -2.90 -14.22
C ASP A 187 -22.31 -4.02 -15.08
N ALA A 188 -22.01 -4.02 -16.39
CA ALA A 188 -22.42 -5.07 -17.32
C ALA A 188 -21.56 -6.35 -17.25
N GLY A 189 -20.49 -6.37 -16.44
CA GLY A 189 -19.57 -7.51 -16.34
C GLY A 189 -18.76 -7.75 -17.61
N ALA A 190 -18.47 -6.70 -18.39
CA ALA A 190 -17.60 -6.78 -19.57
C ALA A 190 -16.12 -6.72 -19.19
N ALA A 191 -15.80 -6.07 -18.09
CA ALA A 191 -14.47 -6.02 -17.47
C ALA A 191 -14.61 -6.10 -15.95
N PHE A 192 -13.59 -6.65 -15.29
CA PHE A 192 -13.59 -6.91 -13.85
C PHE A 192 -12.39 -6.23 -13.19
N ALA A 193 -12.66 -5.45 -12.15
CA ALA A 193 -11.61 -4.89 -11.29
C ALA A 193 -10.87 -6.02 -10.55
N THR A 194 -9.55 -5.94 -10.53
CA THR A 194 -8.68 -6.85 -9.77
C THR A 194 -8.37 -6.36 -8.36
N GLN A 195 -8.95 -5.22 -7.95
CA GLN A 195 -8.82 -4.63 -6.61
C GLN A 195 -7.36 -4.26 -6.29
N GLY A 196 -6.73 -3.43 -7.12
CA GLY A 196 -5.32 -3.08 -7.03
C GLY A 196 -4.41 -4.29 -7.26
N GLY A 197 -4.85 -5.31 -8.01
CA GLY A 197 -4.14 -6.58 -8.13
C GLY A 197 -4.25 -7.53 -6.92
N ASN A 198 -5.12 -7.28 -5.94
CA ASN A 198 -5.39 -8.24 -4.87
C ASN A 198 -6.00 -9.55 -5.38
N ASN A 199 -6.72 -9.49 -6.48
CA ASN A 199 -7.34 -10.65 -7.12
C ASN A 199 -6.44 -11.33 -8.16
N LEU A 200 -5.22 -10.83 -8.37
CA LEU A 200 -4.20 -11.44 -9.23
C LEU A 200 -3.26 -12.29 -8.37
N LEU A 201 -3.25 -13.60 -8.59
CA LEU A 201 -2.60 -14.57 -7.70
C LEU A 201 -1.32 -15.10 -8.33
N LEU A 202 -0.18 -14.66 -7.80
CA LEU A 202 1.14 -15.15 -8.16
C LEU A 202 1.35 -16.58 -7.66
N ASP A 203 2.13 -17.37 -8.39
CA ASP A 203 2.72 -18.61 -7.87
C ASP A 203 3.86 -18.26 -6.90
N ASP A 204 3.60 -18.43 -5.60
CA ASP A 204 4.52 -18.00 -4.53
C ASP A 204 5.76 -18.91 -4.44
N VAL A 205 5.63 -20.17 -4.87
CA VAL A 205 6.74 -21.13 -4.89
C VAL A 205 7.71 -20.76 -6.00
N LYS A 206 7.22 -20.60 -7.24
CA LYS A 206 8.04 -20.21 -8.39
C LYS A 206 8.70 -18.84 -8.17
N LEU A 207 7.96 -17.90 -7.57
CA LEU A 207 8.49 -16.58 -7.28
C LEU A 207 9.54 -16.59 -6.17
N GLY A 208 9.39 -17.45 -5.16
CA GLY A 208 10.39 -17.67 -4.12
C GLY A 208 11.70 -18.21 -4.67
N GLU A 209 11.65 -19.21 -5.57
CA GLU A 209 12.83 -19.80 -6.21
C GLU A 209 13.59 -18.78 -7.07
N SER A 210 12.87 -18.06 -7.95
CA SER A 210 13.47 -17.03 -8.80
C SER A 210 14.07 -15.89 -7.98
N SER A 211 13.38 -15.41 -6.95
CA SER A 211 13.85 -14.35 -6.07
C SER A 211 15.09 -14.78 -5.27
N GLY A 212 15.12 -16.01 -4.74
CA GLY A 212 16.29 -16.52 -4.02
C GLY A 212 17.55 -16.61 -4.87
N ARG A 213 17.40 -16.90 -6.17
CA ARG A 213 18.50 -16.91 -7.14
C ARG A 213 18.96 -15.50 -7.55
N LEU A 214 18.01 -14.58 -7.76
CA LEU A 214 18.29 -13.25 -8.34
C LEU A 214 18.63 -12.20 -7.29
N ILE A 215 18.07 -12.32 -6.07
CA ILE A 215 18.21 -11.39 -4.95
C ILE A 215 18.41 -12.22 -3.68
N PRO A 216 19.57 -12.88 -3.52
CA PRO A 216 19.81 -13.76 -2.39
C PRO A 216 19.65 -13.02 -1.06
N PRO A 217 19.17 -13.71 0.00
CA PRO A 217 19.19 -13.13 1.33
C PRO A 217 20.64 -12.78 1.73
N PRO A 218 20.82 -11.84 2.67
CA PRO A 218 22.14 -11.58 3.23
C PRO A 218 22.73 -12.85 3.84
N GLU A 219 24.06 -12.94 3.84
CA GLU A 219 24.76 -14.00 4.58
C GLU A 219 24.29 -13.98 6.06
N ALA A 220 24.03 -15.16 6.60
CA ALA A 220 23.38 -15.34 7.89
C ALA A 220 24.31 -14.95 9.05
N GLU A 221 24.39 -13.65 9.36
CA GLU A 221 24.83 -13.19 10.67
C GLU A 221 23.60 -12.84 11.52
N ASN A 222 23.37 -13.65 12.56
CA ASN A 222 22.42 -13.39 13.65
C ASN A 222 20.98 -13.07 13.22
N VAL A 223 20.36 -13.95 12.43
CA VAL A 223 18.92 -13.91 12.21
C VAL A 223 18.25 -14.73 13.32
N ASP A 224 17.31 -14.13 14.05
CA ASP A 224 16.45 -14.87 14.97
C ASP A 224 15.85 -16.08 14.24
N PRO A 225 15.71 -17.23 14.90
CA PRO A 225 15.13 -18.41 14.27
C PRO A 225 13.75 -18.04 13.70
N PRO A 226 13.42 -18.48 12.47
CA PRO A 226 12.12 -18.19 11.90
C PRO A 226 11.04 -18.64 12.89
N GLY A 227 10.01 -17.79 13.05
CA GLY A 227 8.82 -18.15 13.80
C GLY A 227 8.23 -19.48 13.29
N PRO A 228 7.26 -20.07 14.02
CA PRO A 228 6.73 -21.39 13.69
C PRO A 228 6.37 -21.50 12.20
N PRO A 229 6.74 -22.60 11.53
CA PRO A 229 6.55 -22.75 10.09
C PRO A 229 5.07 -22.56 9.76
N ARG A 230 4.77 -21.49 9.01
CA ARG A 230 3.46 -21.33 8.40
C ARG A 230 3.34 -22.35 7.27
N ALA A 231 2.15 -22.93 7.10
CA ALA A 231 1.89 -23.79 5.94
C ALA A 231 2.28 -23.04 4.66
N PRO A 232 2.97 -23.69 3.71
CA PRO A 232 3.39 -23.03 2.48
C PRO A 232 2.16 -22.46 1.77
N ARG A 233 2.15 -21.15 1.52
CA ARG A 233 1.17 -20.54 0.64
C ARG A 233 1.57 -20.93 -0.78
N THR A 234 0.66 -21.54 -1.55
CA THR A 234 0.90 -21.87 -2.95
C THR A 234 0.75 -20.65 -3.85
N THR A 235 -0.08 -19.69 -3.43
CA THR A 235 -0.31 -18.44 -4.16
C THR A 235 -0.26 -17.22 -3.26
N ARG A 236 0.09 -16.06 -3.84
CA ARG A 236 0.11 -14.77 -3.16
C ARG A 236 -0.53 -13.68 -4.04
N PRO A 237 -1.39 -12.81 -3.49
CA PRO A 237 -1.86 -11.63 -4.22
C PRO A 237 -0.70 -10.76 -4.72
N LEU A 238 -0.76 -10.32 -5.99
CA LEU A 238 0.22 -9.43 -6.60
C LEU A 238 0.42 -8.18 -5.75
N HIS A 239 -0.67 -7.60 -5.27
CA HIS A 239 -0.66 -6.45 -4.39
C HIS A 239 0.21 -6.69 -3.14
N SER A 240 -0.10 -7.71 -2.34
CA SER A 240 0.69 -8.06 -1.15
C SER A 240 2.16 -8.40 -1.43
N TYR A 241 2.48 -8.87 -2.64
CA TYR A 241 3.86 -9.08 -3.07
C TYR A 241 4.60 -7.74 -3.22
N TRP A 242 3.98 -6.73 -3.84
CA TRP A 242 4.50 -5.38 -3.95
C TRP A 242 4.66 -4.71 -2.58
N ASP A 243 3.64 -4.79 -1.74
CA ASP A 243 3.62 -4.18 -0.41
C ASP A 243 4.76 -4.68 0.48
N GLY A 244 5.03 -5.99 0.46
CA GLY A 244 5.96 -6.61 1.40
C GLY A 244 7.24 -7.12 0.76
N SER A 245 7.12 -7.99 -0.24
CA SER A 245 8.28 -8.74 -0.77
C SER A 245 9.20 -7.84 -1.58
N VAL A 246 8.62 -7.03 -2.45
CA VAL A 246 9.36 -6.09 -3.30
C VAL A 246 10.05 -5.02 -2.44
N VAL A 247 9.40 -4.53 -1.38
CA VAL A 247 10.02 -3.64 -0.38
C VAL A 247 11.22 -4.29 0.30
N ASN A 248 11.07 -5.54 0.76
CA ASN A 248 12.17 -6.25 1.39
C ASN A 248 13.37 -6.41 0.43
N TYR A 249 13.12 -6.68 -0.85
CA TYR A 249 14.17 -6.73 -1.87
C TYR A 249 14.80 -5.36 -2.13
N ALA A 250 14.00 -4.28 -2.15
CA ALA A 250 14.51 -2.91 -2.29
C ALA A 250 15.51 -2.55 -1.19
N PHE A 251 15.25 -2.98 0.06
CA PHE A 251 16.15 -2.79 1.19
C PHE A 251 17.44 -3.62 1.04
N ARG A 252 17.32 -4.91 0.72
CA ARG A 252 18.48 -5.81 0.54
C ARG A 252 19.44 -5.30 -0.51
N ARG A 253 18.93 -4.74 -1.62
CA ARG A 253 19.74 -4.24 -2.75
C ARG A 253 20.68 -3.09 -2.39
N ILE A 254 20.47 -2.43 -1.26
CA ILE A 254 21.34 -1.36 -0.76
C ILE A 254 21.89 -1.68 0.63
N ASP A 255 21.79 -2.95 1.06
CA ASP A 255 22.22 -3.41 2.38
C ASP A 255 21.55 -2.69 3.56
N ALA A 256 20.33 -2.19 3.36
CA ALA A 256 19.50 -1.67 4.44
C ALA A 256 18.83 -2.80 5.23
N ARG A 257 18.82 -2.68 6.55
CA ARG A 257 18.17 -3.60 7.50
C ARG A 257 16.99 -2.95 8.22
N THR A 258 16.97 -1.63 8.32
CA THR A 258 15.90 -0.88 8.96
C THR A 258 15.45 0.29 8.08
N PRO A 259 14.22 0.81 8.26
CA PRO A 259 13.74 2.00 7.57
C PRO A 259 14.67 3.22 7.71
N GLU A 260 15.26 3.42 8.89
CA GLU A 260 16.20 4.52 9.15
C GLU A 260 17.51 4.33 8.38
N GLN A 261 18.01 3.10 8.29
CA GLN A 261 19.20 2.80 7.50
C GLN A 261 18.91 3.00 6.00
N PHE A 262 17.75 2.53 5.52
CA PHE A 262 17.30 2.76 4.15
C PHE A 262 17.27 4.26 3.84
N ALA A 263 16.63 5.06 4.70
CA ALA A 263 16.54 6.51 4.56
C ALA A 263 17.91 7.17 4.45
N LYS A 264 18.85 6.85 5.35
CA LYS A 264 20.22 7.38 5.31
C LYS A 264 20.92 7.07 3.99
N LEU A 265 20.80 5.84 3.51
CA LEU A 265 21.47 5.38 2.30
C LEU A 265 20.90 6.02 1.03
N VAL A 266 19.56 6.12 0.92
CA VAL A 266 18.95 6.75 -0.26
C VAL A 266 19.17 8.25 -0.28
N ILE A 267 19.18 8.93 0.87
CA ILE A 267 19.51 10.37 0.94
C ILE A 267 20.97 10.60 0.55
N ALA A 268 21.90 9.78 1.08
CA ALA A 268 23.33 9.87 0.75
C ALA A 268 23.62 9.63 -0.73
N ALA A 269 22.78 8.85 -1.42
CA ALA A 269 22.88 8.63 -2.87
C ALA A 269 22.48 9.86 -3.71
N ASN A 270 21.97 10.93 -3.09
CA ASN A 270 21.55 12.18 -3.74
C ASN A 270 20.69 11.96 -5.00
N PRO A 271 19.53 11.30 -4.88
CA PRO A 271 18.68 10.94 -5.99
C PRO A 271 18.08 12.19 -6.66
N ALA A 272 17.93 12.14 -7.99
CA ALA A 272 17.15 13.10 -8.72
C ALA A 272 15.66 12.78 -8.54
N VAL A 273 14.96 13.56 -7.71
CA VAL A 273 13.50 13.49 -7.54
C VAL A 273 12.89 14.73 -8.18
N ALA A 274 11.88 14.52 -9.04
CA ALA A 274 11.18 15.63 -9.68
C ALA A 274 10.53 16.53 -8.63
N VAL A 275 10.69 17.84 -8.80
CA VAL A 275 10.07 18.84 -7.93
C VAL A 275 8.66 19.09 -8.42
N ASP A 276 7.69 18.95 -7.54
CA ASP A 276 6.29 19.28 -7.85
C ASP A 276 6.13 20.77 -8.13
N SER A 277 5.21 21.10 -9.03
CA SER A 277 4.98 22.48 -9.46
C SER A 277 3.60 22.98 -9.04
N GLY A 278 3.46 24.30 -8.90
CA GLY A 278 2.19 24.96 -8.54
C GLY A 278 1.83 24.87 -7.06
N ASP A 279 0.54 25.07 -6.76
CA ASP A 279 0.01 25.00 -5.39
C ASP A 279 0.17 23.57 -4.82
N PRO A 280 0.72 23.40 -3.60
CA PRO A 280 0.81 22.10 -2.93
C PRO A 280 -0.48 21.30 -2.87
N VAL A 281 -1.64 21.95 -2.81
CA VAL A 281 -2.93 21.24 -2.84
C VAL A 281 -3.11 20.46 -4.15
N GLY A 282 -2.49 20.88 -5.27
CA GLY A 282 -2.54 20.16 -6.55
C GLY A 282 -1.50 19.05 -6.73
N TRP A 283 -0.52 18.92 -5.84
CA TRP A 283 0.58 17.95 -6.00
C TRP A 283 0.13 16.48 -6.01
N PRO A 284 -0.91 16.04 -5.28
CA PRO A 284 -1.38 14.66 -5.35
C PRO A 284 -1.78 14.17 -6.75
N TYR A 285 -2.22 15.05 -7.66
CA TYR A 285 -2.45 14.70 -9.06
C TYR A 285 -1.15 14.28 -9.77
N GLN A 286 -0.08 15.07 -9.60
CA GLN A 286 1.25 14.76 -10.16
C GLN A 286 1.81 13.46 -9.58
N TRP A 287 1.57 13.18 -8.30
CA TRP A 287 1.99 11.93 -7.67
C TRP A 287 1.25 10.71 -8.21
N ALA A 288 -0.06 10.82 -8.46
CA ALA A 288 -0.85 9.76 -9.09
C ALA A 288 -0.35 9.46 -10.53
N GLU A 289 -0.08 10.48 -11.33
CA GLU A 289 0.48 10.32 -12.69
C GLU A 289 1.86 9.62 -12.66
N GLN A 290 2.70 10.01 -11.71
CA GLN A 290 4.00 9.38 -11.48
C GLN A 290 3.87 7.91 -11.07
N ALA A 291 2.84 7.56 -10.28
CA ALA A 291 2.54 6.19 -9.91
C ALA A 291 2.03 5.38 -11.11
N LEU A 292 1.10 5.92 -11.89
CA LEU A 292 0.58 5.30 -13.12
C LEU A 292 1.67 4.96 -14.12
N ALA A 293 2.67 5.84 -14.27
CA ALA A 293 3.84 5.56 -15.11
C ALA A 293 4.58 4.29 -14.65
N VAL A 294 4.66 4.05 -13.34
CA VAL A 294 5.30 2.87 -12.76
C VAL A 294 4.36 1.66 -12.72
N SER A 295 3.04 1.85 -12.66
CA SER A 295 2.06 0.76 -12.71
C SER A 295 2.17 -0.03 -14.02
N LYS A 296 2.54 0.64 -15.12
CA LYS A 296 2.85 -0.02 -16.41
C LYS A 296 4.00 -1.02 -16.28
N LEU A 297 5.04 -0.70 -15.51
CA LEU A 297 6.12 -1.63 -15.17
C LEU A 297 5.61 -2.72 -14.22
N ALA A 298 4.73 -2.39 -13.27
CA ALA A 298 4.19 -3.36 -12.34
C ALA A 298 3.38 -4.47 -13.02
N TYR A 299 2.70 -4.14 -14.11
CA TYR A 299 1.95 -5.09 -14.92
C TYR A 299 2.70 -5.59 -16.17
N ASP A 300 3.95 -5.18 -16.39
CA ASP A 300 4.72 -5.60 -17.56
C ASP A 300 5.03 -7.10 -17.52
N GLY A 301 4.68 -7.80 -18.60
CA GLY A 301 4.77 -9.25 -18.70
C GLY A 301 3.85 -10.05 -17.78
N VAL A 302 2.96 -9.40 -17.01
CA VAL A 302 1.96 -10.08 -16.18
C VAL A 302 0.82 -10.56 -17.07
N VAL A 303 0.53 -11.87 -17.05
CA VAL A 303 -0.53 -12.46 -17.88
C VAL A 303 -1.58 -13.15 -16.99
N PRO A 304 -2.85 -12.68 -17.01
CA PRO A 304 -3.94 -13.36 -16.32
C PRO A 304 -4.24 -14.73 -16.94
N GLY A 305 -4.37 -15.73 -16.08
CA GLY A 305 -4.89 -17.05 -16.41
C GLY A 305 -6.41 -17.11 -16.35
N ALA A 306 -6.96 -18.33 -16.31
CA ALA A 306 -8.41 -18.53 -16.28
C ALA A 306 -9.05 -17.93 -15.01
N MET A 307 -10.13 -17.18 -15.20
CA MET A 307 -10.93 -16.63 -14.10
C MET A 307 -11.47 -17.75 -13.21
N SER A 308 -11.35 -17.55 -11.91
CA SER A 308 -11.85 -18.43 -10.85
C SER A 308 -12.68 -17.61 -9.85
N THR A 309 -13.43 -18.27 -8.99
CA THR A 309 -14.20 -17.59 -7.93
C THR A 309 -13.69 -17.99 -6.55
N GLN A 310 -13.71 -17.04 -5.63
CA GLN A 310 -13.48 -17.27 -4.21
C GLN A 310 -14.61 -16.68 -3.39
N THR A 311 -14.80 -17.19 -2.18
CA THR A 311 -15.80 -16.70 -1.23
C THR A 311 -15.10 -16.08 -0.03
N SER A 312 -15.41 -14.82 0.25
CA SER A 312 -14.93 -14.14 1.46
C SER A 312 -15.43 -14.89 2.69
N LYS A 313 -14.51 -15.24 3.60
CA LYS A 313 -14.86 -15.91 4.86
C LYS A 313 -15.57 -14.98 5.83
N THR A 314 -15.34 -13.68 5.71
CA THR A 314 -15.89 -12.65 6.60
C THR A 314 -17.27 -12.20 6.13
N THR A 315 -17.44 -11.97 4.84
CA THR A 315 -18.67 -11.38 4.29
C THR A 315 -19.55 -12.38 3.54
N GLY A 316 -19.03 -13.57 3.20
CA GLY A 316 -19.71 -14.54 2.34
C GLY A 316 -19.82 -14.10 0.87
N ALA A 317 -19.30 -12.93 0.51
CA ALA A 317 -19.34 -12.42 -0.86
C ALA A 317 -18.47 -13.27 -1.79
N VAL A 318 -18.98 -13.56 -2.98
CA VAL A 318 -18.21 -14.21 -4.05
C VAL A 318 -17.49 -13.13 -4.85
N TYR A 319 -16.19 -13.34 -5.09
CA TYR A 319 -15.35 -12.46 -5.91
C TYR A 319 -14.52 -13.28 -6.89
N TYR A 320 -14.05 -12.63 -7.95
CA TYR A 320 -13.29 -13.27 -9.01
C TYR A 320 -11.79 -13.14 -8.75
N THR A 321 -11.04 -14.20 -9.06
CA THR A 321 -9.57 -14.22 -8.97
C THR A 321 -8.94 -14.83 -10.21
N TRP A 322 -7.72 -14.42 -10.53
CA TRP A 322 -6.96 -14.91 -11.68
C TRP A 322 -5.58 -15.36 -11.20
N PRO A 323 -5.18 -16.63 -11.39
CA PRO A 323 -3.76 -16.94 -11.31
C PRO A 323 -3.03 -16.12 -12.38
N VAL A 324 -1.84 -15.61 -12.08
CA VAL A 324 -1.03 -14.86 -13.04
C VAL A 324 0.32 -15.50 -13.25
N SER A 325 0.83 -15.45 -14.47
CA SER A 325 2.25 -15.66 -14.75
C SER A 325 2.96 -14.32 -14.82
N VAL A 326 4.24 -14.33 -14.44
CA VAL A 326 5.15 -13.18 -14.51
C VAL A 326 6.49 -13.61 -15.13
N PRO A 327 7.29 -12.68 -15.69
CA PRO A 327 8.63 -12.97 -16.15
C PRO A 327 9.50 -13.60 -15.07
N ASP A 328 10.44 -14.47 -15.45
CA ASP A 328 11.34 -15.15 -14.49
C ASP A 328 12.27 -14.16 -13.76
N ASP A 329 12.51 -12.98 -14.33
CA ASP A 329 13.29 -11.89 -13.75
C ASP A 329 12.45 -10.84 -13.03
N TYR A 330 11.12 -11.00 -12.94
CA TYR A 330 10.18 -10.05 -12.34
C TYR A 330 10.61 -9.44 -11.00
N PRO A 331 11.24 -10.16 -10.05
CA PRO A 331 11.73 -9.56 -8.79
C PRO A 331 12.76 -8.43 -8.98
N VAL A 332 13.51 -8.43 -10.08
CA VAL A 332 14.62 -7.49 -10.32
C VAL A 332 14.16 -6.09 -10.70
N PRO A 333 13.39 -5.87 -11.79
CA PRO A 333 12.92 -4.53 -12.15
C PRO A 333 11.93 -3.98 -11.11
N THR A 334 11.09 -4.84 -10.52
CA THR A 334 10.10 -4.41 -9.53
C THR A 334 10.74 -3.93 -8.22
N SER A 335 11.77 -4.62 -7.71
CA SER A 335 12.50 -4.17 -6.51
C SER A 335 13.29 -2.87 -6.73
N ALA A 336 13.83 -2.67 -7.94
CA ALA A 336 14.46 -1.41 -8.32
C ALA A 336 13.44 -0.26 -8.41
N ALA A 337 12.26 -0.53 -8.98
CA ALA A 337 11.16 0.42 -9.04
C ALA A 337 10.64 0.78 -7.64
N ALA A 338 10.42 -0.20 -6.75
CA ALA A 338 9.99 0.05 -5.38
C ALA A 338 10.99 0.90 -4.60
N ARG A 339 12.30 0.66 -4.73
CA ARG A 339 13.31 1.54 -4.11
C ARG A 339 13.15 3.00 -4.57
N THR A 340 12.92 3.20 -5.86
CA THR A 340 12.72 4.53 -6.45
C THR A 340 11.44 5.17 -5.93
N GLN A 341 10.35 4.42 -5.85
CA GLN A 341 9.06 4.90 -5.35
C GLN A 341 9.08 5.21 -3.86
N LEU A 342 9.69 4.37 -3.00
CA LEU A 342 9.87 4.65 -1.58
C LEU A 342 10.70 5.92 -1.37
N THR A 343 11.77 6.09 -2.15
CA THR A 343 12.59 7.30 -2.14
C THR A 343 11.74 8.53 -2.52
N ARG A 344 11.00 8.42 -3.63
CA ARG A 344 10.13 9.49 -4.12
C ARG A 344 9.05 9.87 -3.10
N GLY A 345 8.35 8.91 -2.50
CA GLY A 345 7.36 9.15 -1.47
C GLY A 345 7.93 9.92 -0.27
N GLY A 346 9.12 9.55 0.21
CA GLY A 346 9.78 10.27 1.30
C GLY A 346 10.18 11.71 0.94
N TYR A 347 10.65 11.93 -0.29
CA TYR A 347 10.98 13.27 -0.80
C TYR A 347 9.73 14.13 -0.99
N HIS A 348 8.65 13.56 -1.52
CA HIS A 348 7.36 14.24 -1.68
C HIS A 348 6.76 14.64 -0.33
N LEU A 349 6.80 13.74 0.66
CA LEU A 349 6.35 14.05 2.02
C LEU A 349 7.16 15.21 2.62
N ALA A 350 8.50 15.17 2.50
CA ALA A 350 9.34 16.26 2.99
C ALA A 350 9.07 17.59 2.26
N ALA A 351 8.91 17.54 0.92
CA ALA A 351 8.67 18.70 0.09
C ALA A 351 7.33 19.35 0.43
N VAL A 352 6.25 18.56 0.55
CA VAL A 352 4.92 19.10 0.84
C VAL A 352 4.86 19.70 2.24
N LEU A 353 5.49 19.07 3.23
CA LEU A 353 5.56 19.61 4.60
C LEU A 353 6.31 20.95 4.63
N LYS A 354 7.43 21.07 3.90
CA LYS A 354 8.16 22.34 3.73
C LYS A 354 7.37 23.39 2.96
N ALA A 355 6.56 23.00 1.98
CA ALA A 355 5.74 23.95 1.25
C ALA A 355 4.54 24.46 2.08
N ILE A 356 3.97 23.60 2.93
CA ILE A 356 2.93 24.00 3.89
C ILE A 356 3.52 24.93 4.96
N TRP A 357 4.74 24.66 5.43
CA TRP A 357 5.43 25.42 6.48
C TRP A 357 6.85 25.83 6.06
N PRO A 358 6.96 26.87 5.20
CA PRO A 358 8.24 27.31 4.63
C PRO A 358 9.22 27.87 5.66
#